data_AF-A0A7L0S5B5-F1
#
_entry.id   AF-A0A7L0S5B5-F1
#
_cell.length_a   1.000
_cell.length_b   1.000
_cell.length_c   1.000
_cell.angle_alpha   90.00
_cell.angle_beta   90.00
_cell.angle_gamma   90.00
#
_symmetry.space_group_name_H-M   'P 1'
#
loop_
_entity.id
_entity.type
_entity.pdbx_description
1 polymer ?
#
loop_
_entity_poly.entity_id
_entity_poly.type
_entity_poly.pdbx_seq_one_letter_code
_entity_poly.pdbx_strand_id
1 'polypeptide(L)'
;MLCRLHLSPSATLASRLGTMRTLWPYSESIFTEMPTMEKIREFMNSFEQLLSSQGAAVAERAPSTGTALTQGSGEGFSVCQDVKDFTPEQLSVKVVGRKVVLVGQKETQSTDEKGSFSYKYEVLKREWDVPEEVDAEALTCSLSKEGQLRIEAPRLALPDASERNVPIQVNPAAPQPGAASEDRA
;
A
#
# COMPACT_ATOMS: atom_id res chain seq x y z
N MET A 1 83.32 -30.36 -4.70
CA MET A 1 82.21 -30.29 -5.67
C MET A 1 81.21 -29.28 -5.11
N LEU A 2 81.32 -27.98 -5.43
CA LEU A 2 80.68 -27.24 -6.53
C LEU A 2 79.14 -27.18 -6.48
N CYS A 3 78.63 -25.95 -6.20
CA CYS A 3 77.48 -25.26 -6.82
C CYS A 3 76.04 -25.74 -6.47
N ARG A 4 74.96 -24.93 -6.50
CA ARG A 4 74.68 -23.51 -6.82
C ARG A 4 73.25 -23.17 -6.36
N LEU A 5 72.98 -21.89 -6.16
CA LEU A 5 71.64 -21.26 -6.04
C LEU A 5 70.76 -21.50 -7.28
N HIS A 6 69.43 -21.41 -7.13
CA HIS A 6 68.48 -20.51 -7.85
C HIS A 6 67.10 -21.13 -8.20
N LEU A 7 66.05 -20.36 -7.88
CA LEU A 7 64.80 -20.09 -8.64
C LEU A 7 63.69 -21.14 -8.92
N SER A 8 62.49 -20.77 -8.43
CA SER A 8 61.09 -20.88 -8.95
C SER A 8 60.92 -20.93 -10.49
N PRO A 9 59.73 -21.14 -11.14
CA PRO A 9 58.33 -21.43 -10.69
C PRO A 9 57.68 -22.64 -11.44
N SER A 10 56.43 -23.01 -11.13
CA SER A 10 55.34 -23.15 -12.11
C SER A 10 54.15 -23.92 -11.53
N ALA A 11 52.98 -23.30 -11.60
CA ALA A 11 51.70 -23.92 -11.31
C ALA A 11 51.35 -25.00 -12.35
N THR A 12 50.67 -26.05 -11.92
CA THR A 12 49.42 -26.57 -12.52
C THR A 12 48.97 -27.78 -11.71
N LEU A 13 47.81 -27.69 -11.05
CA LEU A 13 46.64 -28.48 -11.41
C LEU A 13 45.50 -28.11 -10.45
N ALA A 14 44.57 -27.33 -10.98
CA ALA A 14 43.23 -27.26 -10.45
C ALA A 14 42.61 -28.67 -10.49
N SER A 15 41.85 -29.01 -9.44
CA SER A 15 40.50 -29.59 -9.53
C SER A 15 40.25 -30.55 -8.37
N ARG A 16 39.59 -30.06 -7.31
CA ARG A 16 38.35 -30.63 -6.73
C ARG A 16 38.19 -30.23 -5.25
N LEU A 17 37.20 -29.36 -5.04
CA LEU A 17 36.32 -29.21 -3.87
C LEU A 17 36.96 -29.09 -2.47
N GLY A 18 36.87 -27.91 -1.87
CA GLY A 18 37.05 -27.75 -0.42
C GLY A 18 36.99 -26.30 0.06
N THR A 19 35.88 -25.94 0.73
CA THR A 19 35.70 -24.75 1.58
C THR A 19 35.98 -23.39 0.94
N MET A 20 34.94 -22.87 0.29
CA MET A 20 34.76 -21.46 -0.06
C MET A 20 34.70 -20.61 1.22
N ARG A 21 35.85 -20.21 1.76
CA ARG A 21 35.94 -19.04 2.64
C ARG A 21 35.85 -17.81 1.75
N THR A 22 34.66 -17.24 1.62
CA THR A 22 34.51 -15.90 1.09
C THR A 22 35.30 -14.97 2.02
N LEU A 23 36.39 -14.43 1.47
CA LEU A 23 37.09 -13.28 2.00
C LEU A 23 36.09 -12.11 1.96
N TRP A 24 35.29 -11.98 3.02
CA TRP A 24 34.66 -10.70 3.31
C TRP A 24 35.81 -9.69 3.48
N PRO A 25 35.85 -8.62 2.69
CA PRO A 25 36.91 -7.64 2.85
C PRO A 25 36.77 -7.08 4.26
N TYR A 26 37.87 -7.16 4.99
CA TYR A 26 38.08 -6.52 6.27
C TYR A 26 37.65 -5.05 6.15
N SER A 27 36.48 -4.72 6.69
CA SER A 27 35.88 -3.39 6.61
C SER A 27 36.47 -2.50 7.70
N GLU A 28 37.70 -2.09 7.52
CA GLU A 28 38.13 -0.83 8.10
C GLU A 28 37.99 0.24 7.01
N SER A 29 37.39 1.38 7.38
CA SER A 29 37.24 2.61 6.59
C SER A 29 35.93 2.91 5.83
N ILE A 30 34.78 2.26 6.09
CA ILE A 30 33.48 2.76 5.55
C ILE A 30 32.74 3.71 6.52
N PHE A 31 33.15 3.80 7.78
CA PHE A 31 32.28 4.32 8.85
C PHE A 31 32.59 5.73 9.39
N THR A 32 33.24 6.61 8.61
CA THR A 32 33.53 7.99 9.09
C THR A 32 32.51 9.04 8.63
N GLU A 33 31.59 8.69 7.73
CA GLU A 33 30.45 9.57 7.40
C GLU A 33 29.15 8.78 7.45
N MET A 34 28.72 8.37 8.65
CA MET A 34 27.32 8.07 8.83
C MET A 34 26.52 9.36 8.62
N PRO A 35 25.56 9.40 7.67
CA PRO A 35 24.70 10.56 7.49
C PRO A 35 23.94 10.85 8.78
N THR A 36 23.78 12.12 9.12
CA THR A 36 23.01 12.56 10.29
C THR A 36 21.56 12.05 10.19
N MET A 37 20.90 11.85 11.33
CA MET A 37 19.52 11.32 11.39
C MET A 37 18.54 12.15 10.55
N GLU A 38 18.75 13.48 10.48
CA GLU A 38 17.98 14.36 9.60
C GLU A 38 18.16 14.03 8.12
N LYS A 39 19.37 13.69 7.70
CA LYS A 39 19.72 13.38 6.31
C LYS A 39 19.20 12.00 5.88
N ILE A 40 19.14 11.03 6.79
CA ILE A 40 18.50 9.72 6.54
C ILE A 40 16.97 9.90 6.41
N ARG A 41 16.37 10.71 7.28
CA ARG A 41 14.94 11.06 7.20
C ARG A 41 14.61 11.78 5.91
N GLU A 42 15.41 12.77 5.54
CA GLU A 42 15.28 13.50 4.26
C GLU A 42 15.46 12.58 3.07
N PHE A 43 16.46 11.68 3.09
CA PHE A 43 16.68 10.73 2.01
C PHE A 43 15.47 9.81 1.81
N MET A 44 14.88 9.26 2.89
CA MET A 44 13.72 8.39 2.76
C MET A 44 12.46 9.15 2.35
N ASN A 45 12.23 10.35 2.87
CA ASN A 45 11.15 11.22 2.40
C ASN A 45 11.32 11.61 0.92
N SER A 46 12.55 11.84 0.48
CA SER A 46 12.89 12.16 -0.91
C SER A 46 12.73 10.94 -1.82
N PHE A 47 13.07 9.75 -1.33
CA PHE A 47 12.82 8.49 -2.02
C PHE A 47 11.33 8.20 -2.15
N GLU A 48 10.54 8.51 -1.12
CA GLU A 48 9.07 8.42 -1.17
C GLU A 48 8.47 9.37 -2.21
N GLN A 49 9.01 10.59 -2.35
CA GLN A 49 8.63 11.51 -3.43
C GLN A 49 9.01 10.96 -4.82
N LEU A 50 10.17 10.29 -4.93
CA LEU A 50 10.62 9.67 -6.17
C LEU A 50 9.73 8.49 -6.58
N LEU A 51 9.42 7.58 -5.65
CA LEU A 51 8.50 6.46 -5.86
C LEU A 51 7.07 6.94 -6.20
N SER A 52 6.63 8.05 -5.60
CA SER A 52 5.33 8.65 -5.94
C SER A 52 5.29 9.22 -7.36
N SER A 53 6.46 9.52 -7.97
CA SER A 53 6.57 10.04 -9.33
C SER A 53 6.76 8.94 -10.40
N GLN A 54 7.28 7.77 -10.01
CA GLN A 54 7.49 6.62 -10.90
C GLN A 54 6.52 5.50 -10.51
N GLY A 55 5.41 5.39 -11.24
CA GLY A 55 4.50 4.26 -11.15
C GLY A 55 5.13 2.96 -11.64
N ALA A 56 6.05 2.38 -10.87
CA ALA A 56 6.68 1.09 -11.15
C ALA A 56 6.56 0.19 -9.91
N ALA A 57 5.82 -0.90 -10.09
CA ALA A 57 5.59 -1.93 -9.08
C ALA A 57 6.91 -2.57 -8.61
N VAL A 58 7.22 -2.43 -7.33
CA VAL A 58 8.19 -3.27 -6.62
C VAL A 58 7.41 -4.23 -5.74
N ALA A 59 7.56 -5.52 -6.00
CA ALA A 59 6.95 -6.58 -5.22
C ALA A 59 7.59 -6.63 -3.82
N GLU A 60 6.92 -6.00 -2.85
CA GLU A 60 7.22 -6.16 -1.43
C GLU A 60 6.49 -7.39 -0.89
N ARG A 61 7.18 -8.20 -0.08
CA ARG A 61 6.56 -9.29 0.69
C ARG A 61 5.61 -8.67 1.70
N ALA A 62 4.33 -8.59 1.34
CA ALA A 62 3.27 -8.18 2.24
C ALA A 62 3.21 -9.13 3.45
N PRO A 63 3.27 -8.65 4.70
CA PRO A 63 2.58 -9.33 5.78
C PRO A 63 1.09 -9.33 5.39
N SER A 64 0.52 -10.53 5.32
CA SER A 64 -0.88 -10.78 4.97
C SER A 64 -1.80 -10.25 6.08
N THR A 65 -1.87 -8.95 6.24
CA THR A 65 -2.91 -8.32 7.05
C THR A 65 -4.17 -8.32 6.21
N GLY A 66 -5.04 -9.30 6.48
CA GLY A 66 -6.30 -9.46 5.78
C GLY A 66 -7.18 -8.23 5.94
N THR A 67 -7.27 -7.41 4.90
CA THR A 67 -8.25 -6.35 4.79
C THR A 67 -9.59 -6.98 4.44
N ALA A 68 -10.50 -7.10 5.41
CA ALA A 68 -11.89 -7.40 5.11
C ALA A 68 -12.57 -6.11 4.66
N LEU A 69 -12.70 -5.92 3.35
CA LEU A 69 -13.66 -4.97 2.79
C LEU A 69 -15.04 -5.61 2.93
N THR A 70 -15.80 -5.24 3.95
CA THR A 70 -17.20 -5.65 4.04
C THR A 70 -18.01 -4.75 3.11
N GLN A 71 -17.87 -4.95 1.80
CA GLN A 71 -18.83 -4.44 0.82
C GLN A 71 -20.07 -5.35 0.88
N GLY A 72 -20.92 -5.13 1.87
CA GLY A 72 -22.07 -5.99 2.15
C GLY A 72 -23.33 -5.19 2.42
N SER A 73 -24.25 -5.18 1.44
CA SER A 73 -25.69 -4.95 1.58
C SER A 73 -26.12 -3.73 2.43
N GLY A 74 -25.98 -2.53 1.88
CA GLY A 74 -26.70 -1.34 2.34
C GLY A 74 -25.99 -0.46 3.37
N GLU A 75 -24.95 -0.97 4.03
CA GLU A 75 -24.19 -0.24 5.06
C GLU A 75 -22.91 0.40 4.49
N GLY A 76 -23.01 1.63 3.98
CA GLY A 76 -21.86 2.55 3.83
C GLY A 76 -20.55 2.03 3.22
N PHE A 77 -19.46 2.68 3.61
CA PHE A 77 -18.07 2.26 3.44
C PHE A 77 -17.53 1.86 4.81
N SER A 78 -16.89 0.71 4.92
CA SER A 78 -16.24 0.27 6.16
C SER A 78 -15.00 -0.56 5.85
N VAL A 79 -13.87 -0.20 6.46
CA VAL A 79 -12.60 -0.93 6.35
C VAL A 79 -11.99 -1.11 7.74
N CYS A 80 -11.38 -2.28 7.96
CA CYS A 80 -10.63 -2.61 9.18
C CYS A 80 -9.19 -2.96 8.83
N GLN A 81 -8.24 -2.41 9.58
CA GLN A 81 -6.81 -2.57 9.37
C GLN A 81 -6.10 -2.82 10.71
N ASP A 82 -5.35 -3.92 10.81
CA ASP A 82 -4.46 -4.15 11.95
C ASP A 82 -3.26 -3.20 11.86
N VAL A 83 -3.05 -2.46 12.95
CA VAL A 83 -2.03 -1.42 13.13
C VAL A 83 -1.33 -1.53 14.48
N LYS A 84 -1.32 -2.73 15.10
CA LYS A 84 -0.83 -2.96 16.48
C LYS A 84 0.62 -2.56 16.73
N ASP A 85 1.43 -2.49 15.69
CA ASP A 85 2.84 -2.10 15.77
C ASP A 85 3.05 -0.58 15.90
N PHE A 86 1.99 0.22 15.70
CA PHE A 86 2.01 1.69 15.69
C PHE A 86 1.15 2.26 16.82
N THR A 87 1.59 3.37 17.42
CA THR A 87 0.76 4.13 18.37
C THR A 87 -0.21 5.07 17.62
N PRO A 88 -1.31 5.52 18.25
CA PRO A 88 -2.25 6.43 17.60
C PRO A 88 -1.60 7.70 17.03
N GLU A 89 -0.58 8.23 17.70
CA GLU A 89 0.15 9.45 17.30
C GLU A 89 1.05 9.22 16.08
N GLN A 90 1.41 7.96 15.81
CA GLN A 90 2.21 7.54 14.66
C GLN A 90 1.36 7.29 13.42
N LEU A 91 0.03 7.32 13.55
CA LEU A 91 -0.91 7.05 12.48
C LEU A 91 -1.56 8.34 11.97
N SER A 92 -1.82 8.39 10.67
CA SER A 92 -2.54 9.48 10.01
C SER A 92 -3.48 8.90 8.97
N VAL A 93 -4.77 9.25 9.08
CA VAL A 93 -5.78 8.94 8.07
C VAL A 93 -6.15 10.24 7.38
N LYS A 94 -6.12 10.24 6.04
CA LYS A 94 -6.49 11.39 5.22
C LYS A 94 -7.37 10.96 4.07
N VAL A 95 -8.27 11.84 3.67
CA VAL A 95 -9.01 11.71 2.42
C VAL A 95 -8.34 12.58 1.38
N VAL A 96 -7.93 12.00 0.26
CA VAL A 96 -7.33 12.70 -0.87
C VAL A 96 -8.15 12.40 -2.11
N GLY A 97 -8.94 13.37 -2.57
CA GLY A 97 -9.94 13.16 -3.61
C GLY A 97 -11.00 12.15 -3.16
N ARG A 98 -11.04 10.98 -3.80
CA ARG A 98 -11.99 9.89 -3.50
C ARG A 98 -11.28 8.65 -2.92
N LYS A 99 -10.17 8.87 -2.23
CA LYS A 99 -9.33 7.80 -1.65
C LYS A 99 -9.08 8.08 -0.18
N VAL A 100 -9.19 7.05 0.63
CA VAL A 100 -8.75 7.06 2.04
C VAL A 100 -7.33 6.55 2.08
N VAL A 101 -6.42 7.35 2.61
CA VAL A 101 -5.00 7.02 2.76
C VAL A 101 -4.68 6.93 4.25
N LEU A 102 -4.25 5.75 4.69
CA LEU A 102 -3.67 5.50 6.00
C LEU A 102 -2.15 5.47 5.88
N VAL A 103 -1.47 6.28 6.69
CA VAL A 103 -0.03 6.29 6.83
C VAL A 103 0.34 6.05 8.30
N GLY A 104 1.19 5.08 8.57
CA GLY A 104 1.85 4.87 9.85
C GLY A 104 3.35 5.11 9.72
N GLN A 105 3.96 5.86 10.65
CA GLN A 105 5.40 6.09 10.67
C GLN A 105 5.93 5.93 12.09
N LYS A 106 6.85 4.99 12.28
CA LYS A 106 7.43 4.68 13.59
C LYS A 106 8.94 4.73 13.54
N GLU A 107 9.50 5.45 14.48
CA GLU A 107 10.93 5.54 14.72
C GLU A 107 11.26 4.84 16.03
N THR A 108 12.21 3.90 16.02
CA THR A 108 12.66 3.20 17.22
C THR A 108 14.16 3.31 17.35
N GLN A 109 14.56 3.79 18.52
CA GLN A 109 15.93 4.01 18.91
C GLN A 109 16.30 3.01 20.00
N SER A 110 17.32 2.18 19.77
CA SER A 110 17.82 1.20 20.74
C SER A 110 19.31 1.39 20.96
N THR A 111 19.75 1.24 22.20
CA THR A 111 21.17 1.22 22.56
C THR A 111 21.42 -0.04 23.37
N ASP A 112 22.37 -0.84 22.92
CA ASP A 112 22.79 -2.06 23.61
C ASP A 112 23.66 -1.71 24.83
N GLU A 113 23.81 -2.66 25.76
CA GLU A 113 24.64 -2.52 26.97
C GLU A 113 26.11 -2.21 26.64
N LYS A 114 26.56 -2.57 25.44
CA LYS A 114 27.90 -2.31 24.91
C LYS A 114 28.06 -0.94 24.25
N GLY A 115 27.03 -0.10 24.26
CA GLY A 115 27.02 1.23 23.63
C GLY A 115 26.76 1.22 22.12
N SER A 116 26.43 0.06 21.54
CA SER A 116 26.04 -0.04 20.13
C SER A 116 24.67 0.57 19.92
N PHE A 117 24.59 1.50 18.99
CA PHE A 117 23.37 2.20 18.64
C PHE A 117 22.64 1.53 17.47
N SER A 118 21.32 1.38 17.56
CA SER A 118 20.47 0.88 16.47
C SER A 118 19.27 1.80 16.27
N TYR A 119 19.02 2.13 15.00
CA TYR A 119 17.91 2.96 14.57
C TYR A 119 17.04 2.20 13.58
N LYS A 120 15.73 2.20 13.81
CA LYS A 120 14.75 1.56 12.93
C LYS A 120 13.66 2.55 12.58
N TYR A 121 13.35 2.68 11.30
CA TYR A 121 12.22 3.47 10.81
C TYR A 121 11.28 2.56 10.02
N GLU A 122 10.02 2.51 10.43
CA GLU A 122 8.98 1.63 9.88
C GLU A 122 7.85 2.48 9.31
N VAL A 123 7.40 2.14 8.09
CA VAL A 123 6.31 2.83 7.41
C VAL A 123 5.23 1.83 7.02
N LEU A 124 3.98 2.18 7.31
CA LEU A 124 2.79 1.51 6.78
C LEU A 124 2.07 2.49 5.85
N LYS A 125 1.73 2.06 4.64
CA LYS A 125 0.85 2.81 3.74
C LYS A 125 -0.25 1.91 3.22
N ARG A 126 -1.49 2.38 3.35
CA ARG A 126 -2.67 1.72 2.80
C ARG A 126 -3.60 2.74 2.19
N GLU A 127 -4.20 2.35 1.08
CA GLU A 127 -5.13 3.19 0.33
C GLU A 127 -6.37 2.38 -0.05
N TRP A 128 -7.53 3.01 0.06
CA TRP A 128 -8.80 2.44 -0.36
C TRP A 128 -9.60 3.46 -1.17
N ASP A 129 -10.14 3.01 -2.29
CA ASP A 129 -11.08 3.80 -3.10
C ASP A 129 -12.43 3.89 -2.39
N VAL A 130 -12.98 5.11 -2.35
CA VAL A 130 -14.29 5.41 -1.77
C VAL A 130 -15.32 5.46 -2.91
N PRO A 131 -16.33 4.56 -2.94
CA PRO A 131 -17.39 4.54 -3.97
C PRO A 131 -18.28 5.78 -3.94
N GLU A 132 -18.62 6.35 -5.10
CA GLU A 132 -19.32 7.65 -5.24
C GLU A 132 -20.57 7.79 -4.37
N GLU A 133 -21.25 6.67 -4.08
CA GLU A 133 -22.46 6.64 -3.26
C GLU A 133 -22.22 6.85 -1.76
N VAL A 134 -20.96 7.03 -1.35
CA VAL A 134 -20.52 7.20 0.05
C VAL A 134 -20.16 8.66 0.32
N ASP A 135 -20.65 9.15 1.46
CA ASP A 135 -20.34 10.47 1.98
C ASP A 135 -18.94 10.48 2.62
N ALA A 136 -17.96 10.96 1.85
CA ALA A 136 -16.57 11.02 2.32
C ALA A 136 -16.35 12.12 3.39
N GLU A 137 -17.24 13.10 3.51
CA GLU A 137 -17.13 14.16 4.51
C GLU A 137 -17.58 13.67 5.90
N ALA A 138 -18.54 12.76 5.93
CA ALA A 138 -19.01 12.08 7.14
C ALA A 138 -18.14 10.88 7.55
N LEU A 139 -16.91 10.78 7.04
CA LEU A 139 -15.98 9.70 7.38
C LEU A 139 -15.51 9.82 8.83
N THR A 140 -15.52 8.69 9.52
CA THR A 140 -15.09 8.54 10.90
C THR A 140 -14.02 7.46 11.02
N CYS A 141 -13.19 7.58 12.06
CA CYS A 141 -12.08 6.67 12.32
C CYS A 141 -12.01 6.37 13.81
N SER A 142 -11.84 5.11 14.16
CA SER A 142 -11.67 4.65 15.54
C SER A 142 -10.59 3.58 15.64
N LEU A 143 -9.87 3.55 16.76
CA LEU A 143 -8.81 2.58 17.02
C LEU A 143 -9.14 1.79 18.30
N SER A 144 -9.19 0.47 18.19
CA SER A 144 -9.41 -0.42 19.33
C SER A 144 -8.13 -0.60 20.15
N LYS A 145 -8.27 -1.07 21.40
CA LYS A 145 -7.12 -1.33 22.29
C LYS A 145 -6.22 -2.47 21.78
N GLU A 146 -6.79 -3.36 20.98
CA GLU A 146 -6.12 -4.49 20.34
C GLU A 146 -5.38 -4.08 19.05
N GLY A 147 -5.40 -2.80 18.69
CA GLY A 147 -4.69 -2.29 17.51
C GLY A 147 -5.45 -2.49 16.20
N GLN A 148 -6.79 -2.58 16.23
CA GLN A 148 -7.60 -2.55 15.02
C GLN A 148 -8.11 -1.15 14.73
N LEU A 149 -7.69 -0.58 13.61
CA LEU A 149 -8.19 0.67 13.06
C LEU A 149 -9.43 0.39 12.22
N ARG A 150 -10.55 1.02 12.54
CA ARG A 150 -11.76 1.02 11.74
C ARG A 150 -11.96 2.39 11.11
N ILE A 151 -12.20 2.41 9.81
CA ILE A 151 -12.55 3.62 9.08
C ILE A 151 -13.90 3.37 8.41
N GLU A 152 -14.87 4.24 8.67
CA GLU A 152 -16.25 4.05 8.23
C GLU A 152 -16.91 5.36 7.81
N ALA A 153 -17.80 5.28 6.81
CA ALA A 153 -18.54 6.42 6.30
C ALA A 153 -19.93 5.98 5.83
N PRO A 154 -20.98 6.77 6.09
CA PRO A 154 -22.33 6.45 5.64
C PRO A 154 -22.47 6.65 4.12
N ARG A 155 -23.54 6.09 3.54
CA ARG A 155 -23.94 6.43 2.18
C ARG A 155 -24.46 7.86 2.14
N LEU A 156 -24.25 8.54 1.01
CA LEU A 156 -24.91 9.82 0.74
C LEU A 156 -26.43 9.63 0.92
N ALA A 157 -27.05 10.52 1.69
CA ALA A 157 -28.50 10.52 1.85
C ALA A 157 -29.13 10.69 0.47
N LEU A 158 -29.80 9.65 -0.02
CA LEU A 158 -30.70 9.82 -1.15
C LEU A 158 -31.82 10.76 -0.68
N PRO A 159 -32.21 11.78 -1.45
CA PRO A 159 -33.38 12.58 -1.10
C PRO A 159 -34.54 11.61 -0.88
N ASP A 160 -35.26 11.77 0.24
CA ASP A 160 -36.44 10.97 0.55
C ASP A 160 -37.23 10.78 -0.73
N ALA A 161 -37.40 9.53 -1.15
CA ALA A 161 -38.15 9.20 -2.35
C ALA A 161 -39.62 9.54 -2.06
N SER A 162 -39.95 10.82 -2.18
CA SER A 162 -41.31 11.32 -2.10
C SER A 162 -42.08 10.57 -3.17
N GLU A 163 -43.00 9.71 -2.76
CA GLU A 163 -43.85 9.00 -3.70
C GLU A 163 -44.51 10.05 -4.60
N ARG A 164 -44.40 9.88 -5.91
CA ARG A 164 -45.09 10.73 -6.87
C ARG A 164 -46.02 9.87 -7.69
N ASN A 165 -47.28 10.25 -7.71
CA ASN A 165 -48.27 9.64 -8.58
C ASN A 165 -47.90 9.98 -10.03
N VAL A 166 -47.52 8.97 -10.82
CA VAL A 166 -47.25 9.13 -12.25
C VAL A 166 -48.53 8.75 -13.01
N PRO A 167 -49.24 9.72 -13.64
CA PRO A 167 -50.48 9.41 -14.34
C PRO A 167 -50.22 8.59 -15.60
N ILE A 168 -51.01 7.54 -15.80
CA ILE A 168 -50.97 6.71 -17.00
C ILE A 168 -51.72 7.44 -18.13
N GLN A 169 -51.01 7.85 -19.17
CA GLN A 169 -51.63 8.35 -20.39
C GLN A 169 -51.96 7.18 -21.32
N VAL A 170 -53.24 6.93 -21.55
CA VAL A 170 -53.71 6.01 -22.59
C VAL A 170 -53.76 6.78 -23.90
N ASN A 171 -52.76 6.59 -24.76
CA ASN A 171 -52.86 7.06 -26.14
C ASN A 171 -53.80 6.13 -26.91
N PRO A 172 -54.85 6.66 -27.58
CA PRO A 172 -55.67 5.83 -28.46
C PRO A 172 -54.76 5.26 -29.55
N ALA A 173 -54.77 3.93 -29.67
CA ALA A 173 -54.06 3.23 -30.73
C ALA A 173 -54.49 3.82 -32.07
N ALA A 174 -53.53 4.33 -32.85
CA ALA A 174 -53.79 4.89 -34.16
C ALA A 174 -54.63 3.91 -34.98
N PRO A 175 -55.70 4.36 -35.67
CA PRO A 175 -56.46 3.49 -36.54
C PRO A 175 -55.50 2.92 -37.59
N GLN A 176 -55.27 1.61 -37.55
CA GLN A 176 -54.60 0.91 -38.63
C GLN A 176 -55.49 1.07 -39.87
N PRO A 177 -54.99 1.65 -40.99
CA PRO A 177 -55.76 1.76 -42.22
C PRO A 177 -56.22 0.37 -42.63
N GLY A 178 -57.55 0.18 -42.64
CA GLY A 178 -58.17 -1.09 -42.96
C GLY A 178 -57.69 -1.62 -44.30
N ALA A 179 -57.35 -2.91 -44.33
CA ALA A 179 -57.19 -3.65 -45.56
C ALA A 179 -58.52 -3.59 -46.32
N ALA A 180 -58.56 -2.77 -47.37
CA ALA A 180 -59.63 -2.77 -48.35
C ALA A 180 -59.66 -4.16 -48.98
N SER A 181 -60.74 -4.90 -48.74
CA SER A 181 -61.08 -6.10 -49.47
C SER A 181 -61.37 -5.73 -50.93
N GLU A 182 -60.46 -6.08 -51.82
CA GLU A 182 -60.64 -6.03 -53.26
C GLU A 182 -61.42 -7.28 -53.70
N ASP A 183 -62.75 -7.16 -53.75
CA ASP A 183 -63.64 -8.10 -54.44
C ASP A 183 -63.88 -7.54 -55.85
N ARG A 184 -63.31 -8.19 -56.86
CA ARG A 184 -63.55 -7.86 -58.27
C ARG A 184 -63.95 -9.12 -59.04
N ALA A 185 -65.23 -9.12 -59.36
CA ALA A 185 -65.97 -9.75 -60.47
C ALA A 185 -65.18 -10.52 -61.54
#